data_AF-A0A1H9W3C4-F1
#
_entry.id   AF-A0A1H9W3C4-F1
#
_cell.length_a   1.000
_cell.length_b   1.000
_cell.length_c   1.000
_cell.angle_alpha   90.00
_cell.angle_beta   90.00
_cell.angle_gamma   90.00
#
_symmetry.space_group_name_H-M   'P 1'
#
loop_
_entity.id
_entity.type
_entity.pdbx_description
1 polymer ?
#
loop_
_entity_poly.entity_id
_entity_poly.type
_entity_poly.pdbx_seq_one_letter_code
_entity_poly.pdbx_strand_id
1 'polypeptide(L)'
;MLSGVDPHDDVPQLARSRFLRGMWAIVDQHGPPNGQTHQAGEAAEQRLLELGAAPDDLRAFARLVAFESLFAALSFLDDPGDGEAPDWALVETSGGELTGRRVQALYEDLGPDR
;
A
#
# COMPACT_ATOMS: atom_id res chain seq x y z
N MET A 1 -19.06 16.29 35.54
CA MET A 1 -18.11 16.72 34.51
C MET A 1 -17.60 15.47 33.82
N LEU A 2 -18.14 15.15 32.65
CA LEU A 2 -17.60 14.10 31.79
C LEU A 2 -16.69 14.81 30.78
N SER A 3 -15.41 14.44 30.80
CA SER A 3 -14.40 14.95 29.87
C SER A 3 -14.84 14.63 28.46
N GLY A 4 -15.17 15.66 27.68
CA GLY A 4 -15.40 15.54 26.26
C GLY A 4 -14.09 15.13 25.60
N VAL A 5 -14.08 13.97 24.94
CA VAL A 5 -13.08 13.70 23.92
C VAL A 5 -13.43 14.61 22.75
N ASP A 6 -12.52 15.50 22.38
CA ASP A 6 -12.69 16.34 21.20
C ASP A 6 -12.71 15.41 19.97
N PRO A 7 -13.72 15.45 19.08
CA PRO A 7 -13.72 14.66 17.85
C PRO A 7 -12.48 14.88 16.96
N HIS A 8 -11.72 15.95 17.19
CA HIS A 8 -10.43 16.19 16.54
C HIS A 8 -9.26 15.36 17.12
N ASP A 9 -9.35 14.86 18.35
CA ASP A 9 -8.26 14.15 19.03
C ASP A 9 -7.97 12.75 18.45
N ASP A 10 -8.90 12.18 17.69
CA ASP A 10 -8.79 10.83 17.10
C ASP A 10 -8.51 10.86 15.58
N VAL A 11 -8.36 12.06 15.01
CA VAL A 11 -8.15 12.26 13.56
C VAL A 11 -6.88 11.60 13.04
N PRO A 12 -5.70 11.73 13.69
CA PRO A 12 -4.48 11.05 13.24
C PRO A 12 -4.58 9.52 13.31
N GLN A 13 -5.22 8.98 14.35
CA GLN A 13 -5.40 7.54 14.55
C GLN A 13 -6.35 6.97 13.49
N LEU A 14 -7.41 7.70 13.16
CA LEU A 14 -8.36 7.34 12.11
C LEU A 14 -7.74 7.41 10.71
N ALA A 15 -6.95 8.45 10.42
CA ALA A 15 -6.17 8.55 9.17
C ALA A 15 -5.20 7.36 9.04
N ARG A 16 -4.46 7.04 10.11
CA ARG A 16 -3.58 5.86 10.15
C ARG A 16 -4.35 4.55 9.94
N SER A 17 -5.52 4.40 10.56
CA SER A 17 -6.35 3.20 10.41
C SER A 17 -6.82 3.02 8.96
N ARG A 18 -7.25 4.10 8.30
CA ARG A 18 -7.66 4.07 6.89
C ARG A 18 -6.49 3.75 5.98
N PHE A 19 -5.33 4.37 6.21
CA PHE A 19 -4.12 4.07 5.46
C PHE A 19 -3.77 2.57 5.53
N LEU A 20 -3.70 2.01 6.74
CA LEU A 20 -3.38 0.60 6.92
C LEU A 20 -4.41 -0.33 6.27
N ARG A 21 -5.71 0.01 6.33
CA ARG A 21 -6.77 -0.77 5.67
C ARG A 21 -6.69 -0.70 4.15
N GLY A 22 -6.39 0.47 3.58
CA GLY A 22 -6.17 0.62 2.14
C GLY A 22 -4.96 -0.20 1.65
N MET A 23 -3.85 -0.13 2.39
CA MET A 23 -2.68 -0.96 2.12
C MET A 23 -2.97 -2.46 2.19
N TRP A 24 -3.77 -2.91 3.17
CA TRP A 24 -4.21 -4.30 3.24
C TRP A 24 -5.11 -4.68 2.07
N ALA A 25 -6.03 -3.81 1.66
CA ALA A 25 -6.87 -4.06 0.49
C ALA A 25 -6.04 -4.26 -0.79
N ILE A 26 -4.95 -3.50 -0.97
CA ILE A 26 -4.01 -3.67 -2.09
C ILE A 26 -3.29 -5.03 -2.01
N VAL A 27 -2.87 -5.46 -0.82
CA VAL A 27 -2.27 -6.79 -0.66
C VAL A 27 -3.30 -7.90 -0.95
N ASP A 28 -4.53 -7.73 -0.48
CA ASP A 28 -5.61 -8.69 -0.64
C ASP A 28 -6.11 -8.77 -2.09
N GLN A 29 -6.08 -7.67 -2.87
CA GLN A 29 -6.50 -7.67 -4.29
C GLN A 29 -5.62 -8.59 -5.14
N HIS A 30 -4.36 -8.78 -4.73
CA HIS A 30 -3.40 -9.67 -5.37
C HIS A 30 -3.26 -11.02 -4.64
N GLY A 31 -3.94 -11.18 -3.50
CA GLY A 31 -3.97 -12.38 -2.69
C GLY A 31 -5.16 -13.28 -3.00
N PRO A 32 -5.15 -14.54 -2.55
CA PRO A 32 -6.35 -15.37 -2.58
C PRO A 32 -7.41 -14.77 -1.64
N PRO A 33 -8.72 -14.92 -1.96
CA PRO A 33 -9.83 -14.28 -1.24
C PRO A 33 -9.95 -14.61 0.27
N ASN A 34 -9.10 -15.50 0.81
CA ASN A 34 -9.15 -16.02 2.17
C ASN A 34 -7.82 -15.89 2.97
N GLY A 35 -6.94 -14.93 2.63
CA GLY A 35 -6.00 -14.33 3.59
C GLY A 35 -4.75 -15.15 4.03
N GLN A 36 -4.28 -16.11 3.24
CA GLN A 36 -3.03 -16.84 3.56
C GLN A 36 -1.89 -16.42 2.61
N THR A 37 -1.52 -15.14 2.60
CA THR A 37 -0.73 -14.60 1.48
C THR A 37 0.76 -14.92 1.54
N HIS A 38 1.44 -14.76 2.68
CA HIS A 38 2.90 -15.00 2.70
C HIS A 38 3.28 -16.48 2.91
N GLN A 39 2.75 -17.13 3.95
CA GLN A 39 3.14 -18.51 4.29
C GLN A 39 2.65 -19.57 3.29
N ALA A 40 1.53 -19.33 2.60
CA ALA A 40 1.08 -20.26 1.56
C ALA A 40 1.80 -20.04 0.21
N GLY A 41 2.51 -18.92 0.05
CA GLY A 41 3.24 -18.57 -1.16
C GLY A 41 4.37 -19.55 -1.48
N GLU A 42 5.20 -19.88 -0.49
CA GLU A 42 6.32 -20.83 -0.66
C GLU A 42 5.82 -22.22 -1.06
N ALA A 43 4.77 -22.72 -0.40
CA ALA A 43 4.18 -24.01 -0.74
C ALA A 43 3.52 -23.99 -2.13
N ALA A 44 2.95 -22.85 -2.56
CA ALA A 44 2.38 -22.70 -3.89
C ALA A 44 3.46 -22.64 -4.98
N GLU A 45 4.53 -21.90 -4.76
CA GLU A 45 5.70 -21.86 -5.64
C GLU A 45 6.29 -23.25 -5.84
N GLN A 46 6.50 -23.99 -4.75
CA GLN A 46 7.02 -25.34 -4.80
C GLN A 46 6.14 -26.28 -5.65
N ARG A 47 4.81 -26.22 -5.48
CA ARG A 47 3.88 -27.00 -6.32
C ARG A 47 3.95 -26.60 -7.79
N LEU A 48 4.13 -25.32 -8.10
CA LEU A 48 4.26 -24.85 -9.49
C LEU A 48 5.57 -25.34 -10.13
N LEU A 49 6.67 -25.34 -9.37
CA LEU A 49 7.94 -25.92 -9.80
C LEU A 49 7.82 -27.42 -10.06
N GLU A 50 7.14 -28.16 -9.19
CA GLU A 50 6.86 -29.60 -9.36
C GLU A 50 5.99 -29.90 -10.59
N LEU A 51 5.13 -28.95 -10.99
CA LEU A 51 4.34 -29.02 -12.22
C LEU A 51 5.11 -28.60 -13.48
N GLY A 52 6.39 -28.23 -13.33
CA GLY A 52 7.29 -27.90 -14.45
C GLY A 52 7.27 -26.43 -14.87
N ALA A 53 6.75 -25.52 -14.05
CA ALA A 53 6.89 -24.09 -14.31
C ALA A 53 8.37 -23.69 -14.34
N ALA A 54 8.77 -22.87 -15.32
CA ALA A 54 10.14 -22.38 -15.39
C ALA A 54 10.42 -21.41 -14.22
N PRO A 55 11.53 -21.57 -13.48
CA PRO A 55 11.87 -20.66 -12.38
C PRO A 55 11.95 -19.19 -12.79
N ASP A 56 12.39 -18.90 -14.02
CA ASP A 56 12.49 -17.53 -14.53
C ASP A 56 11.12 -16.91 -14.81
N ASP A 57 10.14 -17.70 -15.28
CA ASP A 57 8.77 -17.24 -15.49
C ASP A 57 8.09 -16.93 -14.15
N LEU A 58 8.30 -17.77 -13.13
CA LEU A 58 7.80 -17.52 -11.77
C LEU A 58 8.40 -16.24 -11.19
N ARG A 59 9.70 -16.00 -11.41
CA ARG A 59 10.38 -14.77 -10.97
C ARG A 59 9.85 -13.54 -11.70
N ALA A 60 9.61 -13.64 -13.00
CA ALA A 60 9.03 -12.55 -13.79
C ALA A 60 7.60 -12.22 -13.31
N PHE A 61 6.78 -13.24 -13.05
CA PHE A 61 5.44 -13.07 -12.51
C PHE A 61 5.45 -12.43 -11.12
N ALA A 62 6.32 -12.88 -10.21
CA ALA A 62 6.46 -12.29 -8.89
C ALA A 62 6.86 -10.80 -8.95
N ARG A 63 7.75 -10.42 -9.89
CA ARG A 63 8.14 -9.02 -10.12
C ARG A 63 6.98 -8.17 -10.64
N LEU A 64 6.17 -8.71 -11.56
CA LEU A 64 4.96 -8.03 -12.04
C LEU A 64 3.99 -7.75 -10.89
N VAL A 65 3.69 -8.76 -10.06
CA VAL A 65 2.79 -8.58 -8.90
C VAL A 65 3.35 -7.54 -7.91
N ALA A 66 4.67 -7.56 -7.65
CA ALA A 66 5.32 -6.58 -6.79
C ALA A 66 5.24 -5.16 -7.38
N PHE A 67 5.46 -5.01 -8.69
CA PHE A 67 5.33 -3.74 -9.40
C PHE A 67 3.92 -3.17 -9.28
N GLU A 68 2.89 -3.95 -9.60
CA GLU A 68 1.48 -3.54 -9.51
C GLU A 68 1.09 -3.17 -8.07
N SER A 69 1.55 -3.94 -7.09
CA SER A 69 1.28 -3.67 -5.67
C SER A 69 1.91 -2.36 -5.21
N LEU A 70 3.17 -2.09 -5.62
CA LEU A 70 3.85 -0.83 -5.32
C LEU A 70 3.16 0.34 -6.02
N PHE A 71 2.82 0.19 -7.29
CA PHE A 71 2.12 1.21 -8.04
C PHE A 71 0.76 1.57 -7.42
N ALA A 72 -0.03 0.56 -7.05
CA ALA A 72 -1.30 0.75 -6.36
C ALA A 72 -1.12 1.45 -5.00
N ALA A 73 -0.08 1.09 -4.24
CA ALA A 73 0.23 1.74 -2.97
C ALA A 73 0.61 3.21 -3.13
N LEU A 74 1.44 3.54 -4.13
CA LEU A 74 1.81 4.92 -4.44
C LEU A 74 0.61 5.72 -4.96
N SER A 75 -0.27 5.10 -5.72
CA SER A 75 -1.51 5.74 -6.20
C SER A 75 -2.46 6.04 -5.04
N PHE A 76 -2.65 5.10 -4.13
CA PHE A 76 -3.44 5.30 -2.91
C PHE A 76 -2.83 6.36 -1.97
N LEU A 77 -1.49 6.47 -1.97
CA LEU A 77 -0.80 7.51 -1.22
C LEU A 77 -1.03 8.92 -1.81
N ASP A 78 -1.20 9.03 -3.13
CA ASP A 78 -1.44 10.30 -3.80
C ASP A 78 -2.92 10.71 -3.73
N ASP A 79 -3.80 9.74 -3.96
CA ASP A 79 -5.25 9.90 -3.92
C ASP A 79 -5.91 8.74 -3.15
N PRO A 80 -6.24 8.92 -1.86
CA PRO A 80 -6.90 7.90 -1.06
C PRO A 80 -8.38 7.67 -1.44
N GLY A 81 -8.91 8.41 -2.42
CA GLY A 81 -10.28 8.34 -2.92
C GLY A 81 -11.29 9.21 -2.16
N ASP A 82 -12.46 9.40 -2.76
CA ASP A 82 -13.54 10.22 -2.19
C ASP A 82 -14.14 9.58 -0.93
N GLY A 83 -14.00 10.24 0.22
CA GLY A 83 -14.62 9.82 1.47
C GLY A 83 -14.93 11.01 2.39
N GLU A 84 -16.02 10.91 3.16
CA GLU A 84 -16.23 11.82 4.28
C GLU A 84 -15.05 11.65 5.27
N ALA A 85 -14.54 12.79 5.76
CA ALA A 85 -13.37 12.95 6.63
C ALA A 85 -13.12 11.78 7.62
N PRO A 86 -11.85 11.54 8.04
CA PRO A 86 -10.63 12.28 7.71
C PRO A 86 -9.98 11.96 6.36
N ASP A 87 -9.35 12.99 5.81
CA ASP A 87 -8.47 12.99 4.65
C ASP A 87 -7.01 13.20 5.12
N TRP A 88 -6.02 12.87 4.29
CA TRP A 88 -4.60 13.01 4.64
C TRP A 88 -3.76 13.42 3.43
N ALA A 89 -2.59 14.00 3.67
CA ALA A 89 -1.65 14.40 2.62
C ALA A 89 -0.20 14.21 3.09
N LEU A 90 0.71 13.91 2.16
CA LEU A 90 2.14 13.93 2.41
C LEU A 90 2.67 15.36 2.28
N VAL A 91 3.37 15.86 3.31
CA VAL A 91 3.91 17.23 3.35
C VAL A 91 5.40 17.18 3.59
N GLU A 92 6.16 17.94 2.82
CA GLU A 92 7.61 18.02 2.94
C GLU A 92 8.02 18.67 4.27
N THR A 93 9.16 18.22 4.81
CA THR A 93 9.81 18.81 5.99
C THR A 93 11.21 19.32 5.66
N SER A 94 11.63 20.38 6.35
CA SER A 94 13.00 20.93 6.26
C SER A 94 13.47 21.33 7.65
N GLY A 95 14.54 20.69 8.14
CA GLY A 95 15.06 20.95 9.48
C GLY A 95 14.09 20.58 10.61
N GLY A 96 13.17 19.64 10.37
CA GLY A 96 12.15 19.23 11.34
C GLY A 96 10.84 20.02 11.28
N GLU A 97 10.80 21.11 10.50
CA GLU A 97 9.60 21.93 10.32
C GLU A 97 8.84 21.58 9.04
N LEU A 98 7.51 21.70 9.07
CA LEU A 98 6.67 21.54 7.89
C LEU A 98 6.90 22.72 6.93
N THR A 99 7.17 22.43 5.66
CA THR A 99 7.34 23.48 4.63
C THR A 99 6.01 23.93 4.04
N GLY A 100 4.94 23.16 4.25
CA GLY A 100 3.63 23.36 3.65
C GLY A 100 3.53 22.91 2.19
N ARG A 101 4.64 22.47 1.57
CA ARG A 101 4.61 21.89 0.21
C ARG A 101 4.08 20.46 0.28
N ARG A 102 2.98 20.20 -0.42
CA ARG A 102 2.48 18.84 -0.62
C ARG A 102 3.43 18.08 -1.54
N VAL A 103 3.83 16.89 -1.11
CA VAL A 103 4.53 15.95 -1.98
C VAL A 103 3.44 15.28 -2.82
N GLN A 104 3.38 15.64 -4.09
CA GLN A 104 2.54 14.95 -5.06
C GLN A 104 3.18 13.62 -5.42
N ALA A 105 2.40 12.78 -6.10
CA ALA A 105 2.70 11.42 -6.45
C ALA A 105 4.18 11.07 -6.69
N LEU A 106 4.64 10.06 -5.95
CA LEU A 106 5.98 9.48 -6.07
C LEU A 106 6.12 8.53 -7.28
N TYR A 107 5.12 8.46 -8.17
CA TYR A 107 5.05 7.47 -9.26
C TYR A 107 5.92 7.82 -10.47
N GLU A 108 6.53 9.01 -10.53
CA GLU A 108 7.22 9.51 -11.73
C GLU A 108 8.44 8.67 -12.20
N ASP A 109 8.87 7.66 -11.44
CA ASP A 109 10.12 6.94 -11.72
C ASP A 109 10.06 5.43 -11.43
N LEU A 110 9.01 4.74 -11.90
CA LEU A 110 8.96 3.28 -11.93
C LEU A 110 8.91 2.70 -13.36
N GLY A 111 9.17 3.52 -14.38
CA GLY A 111 9.17 3.05 -15.78
C GLY A 111 10.14 1.86 -15.98
N PRO A 112 9.81 0.92 -16.87
CA PRO A 112 10.58 -0.32 -17.09
C PRO A 112 12.00 -0.11 -17.67
N ASP A 113 12.39 1.13 -17.98
CA ASP A 113 13.63 1.48 -18.67
C ASP A 113 14.82 1.78 -17.74
N ARG A 114 14.93 1.08 -16.60
CA ARG A 114 16.13 1.09 -15.73
C ARG A 114 16.76 -0.28 -15.56
#